data_AF-A0A1V6PRH6-F1
#
_entry.id   AF-A0A1V6PRH6-F1
#
_cell.length_a   1.000
_cell.length_b   1.000
_cell.length_c   1.000
_cell.angle_alpha   90.00
_cell.angle_beta   90.00
_cell.angle_gamma   90.00
#
_symmetry.space_group_name_H-M   'P 1'
#
loop_
_entity.id
_entity.type
_entity.pdbx_description
1 polymer ?
#
loop_
_entity_poly.entity_id
_entity_poly.type
_entity_poly.pdbx_seq_one_letter_code
_entity_poly.pdbx_strand_id
1 'polypeptide(L)'
;MAKLMQTILLGYGVEVDDSPYGLMFWIIRSEENMKCNDIAVLIDIVESLYYVLYARVVIELANIELCSLAEDENAQRRAHSLAFLLPSAEHLYRIVFAFKIVMDSREICAMLQKEIIEKYQRRYIKSATEIVNKKGEALFDRFGYRRYVLSILLNKEGKYYQKWSSLIPCFDTIAPGVIVLLSDKYRTVDQVIVLPDDIPYDELPFVERNQLGPISWTDEKLKDDRDASLAKLNHICIGEQRRRRSSFESYWLTKEHKCICLSTCRCCDECTANTARHCPCAERHVRLMTSTRLPNHNKAGFVARVNTVARMSFYGLSFLKRDVPDQAIMEQLEAGFDMFEVLISKERCEPVRPTLRTTSRV
;
A
#
# COMPACT_ATOMS: atom_id res chain seq x y z
N MET A 1 -2.38 -6.11 7.10
CA MET A 1 -2.68 -4.66 7.20
C MET A 1 -1.49 -3.81 7.65
N ALA A 2 -0.89 -4.06 8.83
CA ALA A 2 0.18 -3.22 9.38
C ALA A 2 1.33 -2.96 8.39
N LYS A 3 1.75 -3.99 7.67
CA LYS A 3 2.77 -3.88 6.62
C LYS A 3 2.40 -2.94 5.48
N LEU A 4 1.14 -2.95 5.04
CA LEU A 4 0.66 -2.01 4.02
C LEU A 4 0.68 -0.58 4.55
N MET A 5 0.23 -0.37 5.78
CA MET A 5 0.28 0.94 6.41
C MET A 5 1.72 1.44 6.54
N GLN A 6 2.67 0.58 6.91
CA GLN A 6 4.09 0.90 6.91
C GLN A 6 4.56 1.33 5.52
N THR A 7 4.22 0.59 4.46
CA THR A 7 4.63 0.94 3.09
C THR A 7 4.03 2.28 2.64
N ILE A 8 2.78 2.56 2.98
CA ILE A 8 2.14 3.85 2.74
C ILE A 8 2.95 4.96 3.44
N LEU A 9 3.20 4.80 4.74
CA LEU A 9 3.92 5.78 5.55
C LEU A 9 5.32 6.06 4.99
N LEU A 10 6.09 5.02 4.66
CA LEU A 10 7.40 5.16 4.04
C LEU A 10 7.33 5.89 2.69
N GLY A 11 6.32 5.58 1.86
CA GLY A 11 6.10 6.26 0.58
C GLY A 11 6.00 7.79 0.74
N TYR A 12 5.32 8.26 1.78
CA TYR A 12 5.20 9.69 2.12
C TYR A 12 6.35 10.24 2.99
N GLY A 13 7.45 9.48 3.16
CA GLY A 13 8.63 9.94 3.89
C GLY A 13 8.48 9.91 5.41
N VAL A 14 7.54 9.13 5.92
CA VAL A 14 7.33 8.98 7.36
C VAL A 14 8.25 7.91 7.90
N GLU A 15 9.18 8.33 8.76
CA GLU A 15 9.89 7.41 9.64
C GLU A 15 8.89 6.77 10.60
N VAL A 16 8.84 5.44 10.58
CA VAL A 16 7.92 4.68 11.43
C VAL A 16 8.65 4.37 12.73
N ASP A 17 8.09 4.85 13.84
CA ASP A 17 8.63 4.68 15.19
C ASP A 17 8.92 3.20 15.50
N ASP A 18 10.16 2.90 15.91
CA ASP A 18 10.65 1.58 16.33
C ASP A 18 10.65 1.38 17.84
N SER A 19 10.18 2.38 18.59
CA SER A 19 10.01 2.24 20.04
C SER A 19 9.00 1.12 20.35
N PRO A 20 8.98 0.58 21.58
CA PRO A 20 8.01 -0.45 21.98
C PRO A 20 6.52 -0.06 21.82
N TYR A 21 6.23 1.23 21.57
CA TYR A 21 4.89 1.76 21.30
C TYR A 21 4.65 2.07 19.82
N GLY A 22 5.68 1.91 18.99
CA GLY A 22 5.68 2.23 17.58
C GLY A 22 5.25 1.05 16.70
N LEU A 23 4.71 1.37 15.53
CA LEU A 23 4.23 0.37 14.58
C LEU A 23 5.37 -0.49 14.03
N MET A 24 6.57 0.07 13.85
CA MET A 24 7.70 -0.65 13.27
C MET A 24 8.19 -1.76 14.21
N PHE A 25 8.24 -1.49 15.52
CA PHE A 25 8.62 -2.48 16.52
C PHE A 25 7.78 -3.76 16.43
N TRP A 26 6.46 -3.60 16.41
CA TRP A 26 5.54 -4.74 16.38
C TRP A 26 5.52 -5.45 15.02
N ILE A 27 5.79 -4.73 13.91
CA ILE A 27 5.99 -5.36 12.60
C ILE A 27 7.25 -6.24 12.62
N ILE A 28 8.39 -5.71 13.07
CA ILE A 28 9.66 -6.47 13.15
C ILE A 28 9.46 -7.71 14.03
N ARG A 29 8.88 -7.52 15.22
CA ARG A 29 8.62 -8.60 16.17
C ARG A 29 7.71 -9.68 15.56
N SER A 30 6.69 -9.28 14.79
CA SER A 30 5.83 -10.23 14.07
C SER A 30 6.58 -11.00 12.99
N GLU A 31 7.50 -10.35 12.27
CA GLU A 31 8.31 -10.99 11.23
C GLU A 31 9.31 -11.99 11.82
N GLU A 32 9.97 -11.64 12.92
CA GLU A 32 10.93 -12.50 13.63
C GLU A 32 10.26 -13.71 14.28
N ASN A 33 9.02 -13.56 14.74
CA ASN A 33 8.26 -14.62 15.42
C ASN A 33 7.33 -15.38 14.46
N MET A 34 7.51 -15.25 13.15
CA MET A 34 6.64 -15.91 12.16
C MET A 34 6.62 -17.43 12.32
N LYS A 35 7.74 -18.05 12.71
CA LYS A 35 7.87 -19.50 12.97
C LYS A 35 7.64 -19.89 14.44
N CYS A 36 7.23 -18.93 15.28
CA CYS A 36 6.95 -19.20 16.68
C CYS A 36 5.67 -20.05 16.81
N ASN A 37 5.74 -21.05 17.71
CA ASN A 37 4.62 -21.90 18.09
C ASN A 37 4.09 -21.60 19.51
N ASP A 38 4.69 -20.63 20.21
CA ASP A 38 4.18 -20.16 21.49
C ASP A 38 2.97 -19.25 21.25
N ILE A 39 1.80 -19.76 21.62
CA ILE A 39 0.52 -19.07 21.46
C ILE A 39 0.49 -17.76 22.26
N ALA A 40 1.09 -17.71 23.45
CA ALA A 40 1.08 -16.50 24.27
C ALA A 40 1.86 -15.36 23.60
N VAL A 41 3.00 -15.69 22.99
CA VAL A 41 3.81 -14.73 22.22
C VAL A 41 3.05 -14.25 20.98
N LEU A 42 2.37 -15.15 20.27
CA LEU A 42 1.59 -14.77 19.08
C LEU A 42 0.40 -13.87 19.44
N ILE A 43 -0.30 -14.15 20.53
CA ILE A 43 -1.41 -13.31 21.02
C ILE A 43 -0.90 -11.90 21.36
N ASP A 44 0.18 -11.78 22.15
CA ASP A 44 0.77 -10.49 22.53
C ASP A 44 1.14 -9.64 21.30
N ILE A 45 1.78 -10.27 20.31
CA ILE A 45 2.15 -9.61 19.06
C ILE A 45 0.92 -9.16 18.28
N VAL A 46 -0.07 -10.02 18.08
CA VAL A 46 -1.26 -9.72 17.26
C VAL A 46 -2.11 -8.64 17.91
N GLU A 47 -2.36 -8.73 19.22
CA GLU A 47 -3.13 -7.72 19.95
C GLU A 47 -2.42 -6.37 19.94
N SER A 48 -1.13 -6.35 20.27
CA SER A 48 -0.36 -5.11 20.28
C SER A 48 -0.28 -4.48 18.89
N LEU A 49 -0.07 -5.29 17.84
CA LEU A 49 -0.05 -4.82 16.46
C LEU A 49 -1.41 -4.26 16.04
N TYR A 50 -2.52 -4.89 16.43
CA TYR A 50 -3.88 -4.40 16.16
C TYR A 50 -4.09 -3.02 16.80
N TYR A 51 -3.81 -2.86 18.09
CA TYR A 51 -4.07 -1.60 18.79
C TYR A 51 -3.15 -0.47 18.35
N VAL A 52 -1.87 -0.75 18.11
CA VAL A 52 -0.92 0.24 17.58
C VAL A 52 -1.33 0.69 16.19
N LEU A 53 -1.71 -0.26 15.33
CA LEU A 53 -2.18 0.05 13.97
C LEU A 53 -3.47 0.86 14.03
N TYR A 54 -4.43 0.48 14.87
CA TYR A 54 -5.71 1.18 15.03
C TYR A 54 -5.47 2.63 15.47
N ALA A 55 -4.70 2.82 16.54
CA ALA A 55 -4.33 4.14 17.04
C ALA A 55 -3.69 5.01 15.94
N ARG A 56 -2.78 4.41 15.15
CA ARG A 56 -2.09 5.11 14.07
C ARG A 56 -3.02 5.47 12.92
N VAL A 57 -3.84 4.53 12.45
CA VAL A 57 -4.77 4.73 11.32
C VAL A 57 -5.75 5.86 11.63
N VAL A 58 -6.32 5.94 12.83
CA VAL A 58 -7.27 7.01 13.17
C VAL A 58 -6.63 8.40 13.12
N ILE A 59 -5.42 8.56 13.68
CA ILE A 59 -4.71 9.85 13.62
C ILE A 59 -4.29 10.19 12.19
N GLU A 60 -3.81 9.20 11.43
CA GLU A 60 -3.41 9.45 10.03
C GLU A 60 -4.61 9.77 9.15
N LEU A 61 -5.78 9.18 9.37
CA LEU A 61 -6.99 9.58 8.66
C LEU A 61 -7.34 11.06 8.89
N ALA A 62 -7.18 11.57 10.11
CA ALA A 62 -7.37 13.00 10.40
C ALA A 62 -6.39 13.85 9.58
N ASN A 63 -5.10 13.49 9.60
CA ASN A 63 -4.07 14.21 8.86
C ASN A 63 -4.28 14.17 7.33
N ILE A 64 -4.71 13.04 6.80
CA ILE A 64 -4.97 12.85 5.37
C ILE A 64 -6.20 13.64 4.94
N GLU A 65 -7.30 13.59 5.70
CA GLU A 65 -8.51 14.37 5.42
C GLU A 65 -8.20 15.87 5.44
N LEU A 66 -7.42 16.33 6.42
CA LEU A 66 -7.01 17.72 6.51
C LEU A 66 -6.22 18.17 5.28
N CYS A 67 -5.32 17.31 4.80
CA CYS A 67 -4.58 17.57 3.56
C CYS A 67 -5.48 17.54 2.33
N SER A 68 -6.53 16.71 2.30
CA SER A 68 -7.45 16.61 1.16
C SER A 68 -8.44 17.78 1.06
N LEU A 69 -8.59 18.58 2.12
CA LEU A 69 -9.39 19.81 2.09
C LEU A 69 -8.71 20.93 1.30
N ALA A 70 -7.38 20.90 1.19
CA ALA A 70 -6.62 21.86 0.39
C ALA A 70 -6.67 21.51 -1.10
N GLU A 71 -6.49 22.53 -1.96
CA GLU A 71 -6.47 22.34 -3.41
C GLU A 71 -5.34 21.40 -3.86
N ASP A 72 -5.67 20.47 -4.76
CA ASP A 72 -4.70 19.53 -5.32
C ASP A 72 -3.91 20.16 -6.48
N GLU A 73 -2.81 20.85 -6.16
CA GLU A 73 -1.86 21.41 -7.12
C GLU A 73 -1.24 20.36 -8.07
N ASN A 74 -1.23 19.09 -7.67
CA ASN A 74 -0.60 17.99 -8.39
C ASN A 74 -1.61 17.15 -9.20
N ALA A 75 -2.88 17.57 -9.24
CA ALA A 75 -3.95 16.86 -9.94
C ALA A 75 -3.60 16.60 -11.42
N GLN A 76 -3.02 17.59 -12.10
CA GLN A 76 -2.66 17.51 -13.52
C GLN A 76 -1.50 16.54 -13.76
N ARG A 77 -0.43 16.61 -12.95
CA ARG A 77 0.69 15.65 -13.02
C ARG A 77 0.20 14.22 -12.84
N ARG A 78 -0.71 14.00 -11.89
CA ARG A 78 -1.32 12.69 -11.65
C ARG A 78 -2.19 12.19 -12.80
N ALA A 79 -2.94 13.08 -13.46
CA ALA A 79 -3.82 12.70 -14.56
C ALA A 79 -3.03 12.15 -15.76
N HIS A 80 -1.89 12.77 -16.08
CA HIS A 80 -1.09 12.42 -17.26
C HIS A 80 0.05 11.43 -17.01
N SER A 81 0.42 11.19 -15.75
CA SER A 81 1.54 10.29 -15.44
C SER A 81 1.12 8.83 -15.48
N LEU A 82 1.92 8.03 -16.18
CA LEU A 82 1.80 6.58 -16.27
C LEU A 82 2.84 5.85 -15.40
N ALA A 83 3.80 6.61 -14.88
CA ALA A 83 4.68 6.15 -13.82
C ALA A 83 3.92 6.03 -12.50
N PHE A 84 4.43 5.21 -11.59
CA PHE A 84 3.90 5.18 -10.23
C PHE A 84 4.04 6.57 -9.59
N LEU A 85 2.92 7.12 -9.14
CA LEU A 85 2.86 8.29 -8.29
C LEU A 85 2.06 7.94 -7.03
N LEU A 86 2.40 8.58 -5.92
CA LEU A 86 1.60 8.51 -4.71
C LEU A 86 0.18 9.02 -4.96
N PRO A 87 -0.84 8.40 -4.34
CA PRO A 87 -2.22 8.82 -4.50
C PRO A 87 -2.44 10.25 -3.98
N SER A 88 -3.47 10.93 -4.48
CA SER A 88 -3.91 12.20 -3.88
C SER A 88 -4.37 11.95 -2.45
N ALA A 89 -4.35 12.99 -1.59
CA ALA A 89 -4.82 12.86 -0.21
C ALA A 89 -6.26 12.33 -0.13
N GLU A 90 -7.14 12.75 -1.05
CA GLU A 90 -8.51 12.23 -1.15
C GLU A 90 -8.54 10.72 -1.44
N HIS A 91 -7.80 10.25 -2.45
CA HIS A 91 -7.76 8.81 -2.78
C HIS A 91 -7.08 7.99 -1.68
N LEU A 92 -6.03 8.55 -1.07
CA LEU A 92 -5.36 7.95 0.08
C LEU A 92 -6.30 7.84 1.28
N TYR A 93 -7.14 8.85 1.53
CA TYR A 93 -8.13 8.82 2.61
C TYR A 93 -9.03 7.61 2.44
N ARG A 94 -9.54 7.38 1.23
CA ARG A 94 -10.41 6.23 0.92
C ARG A 94 -9.69 4.89 1.13
N ILE A 95 -8.42 4.79 0.72
CA ILE A 95 -7.59 3.59 0.95
C ILE A 95 -7.40 3.33 2.46
N VAL A 96 -7.00 4.34 3.23
CA VAL A 96 -6.74 4.17 4.67
C VAL A 96 -8.06 3.98 5.43
N PHE A 97 -9.16 4.56 4.94
CA PHE A 97 -10.49 4.38 5.51
C PHE A 97 -10.99 2.94 5.30
N ALA A 98 -10.68 2.31 4.16
CA ALA A 98 -10.89 0.89 3.96
C ALA A 98 -10.16 0.04 5.03
N PHE A 99 -8.95 0.43 5.45
CA PHE A 99 -8.27 -0.28 6.55
C PHE A 99 -9.07 -0.13 7.85
N LYS A 100 -9.60 1.06 8.12
CA LYS A 100 -10.46 1.30 9.27
C LYS A 100 -11.73 0.45 9.24
N ILE A 101 -12.40 0.35 8.10
CA ILE A 101 -13.59 -0.51 7.94
C ILE A 101 -13.26 -1.97 8.30
N VAL A 102 -12.14 -2.51 7.79
CA VAL A 102 -11.71 -3.88 8.10
C VAL A 102 -11.44 -4.04 9.60
N MET A 103 -10.73 -3.09 10.21
CA MET A 103 -10.39 -3.16 11.64
C MET A 103 -11.60 -2.98 12.56
N ASP A 104 -12.62 -2.25 12.12
CA ASP A 104 -13.90 -2.06 12.83
C ASP A 104 -14.84 -3.28 12.67
N SER A 105 -14.50 -4.23 11.80
CA SER A 105 -15.27 -5.46 11.64
C SER A 105 -15.27 -6.29 12.93
N ARG A 106 -16.46 -6.77 13.31
CA ARG A 106 -16.63 -7.64 14.49
C ARG A 106 -15.90 -8.98 14.34
N GLU A 107 -15.63 -9.40 13.11
CA GLU A 107 -14.84 -10.60 12.82
C GLU A 107 -13.36 -10.42 13.21
N ILE A 108 -12.86 -9.18 13.19
CA ILE A 108 -11.48 -8.84 13.56
C ILE A 108 -11.39 -8.50 15.05
N CYS A 109 -12.27 -7.64 15.56
CA CYS A 109 -12.29 -7.25 16.96
C CYS A 109 -13.72 -7.12 17.46
N ALA A 110 -14.13 -8.04 18.33
CA ALA A 110 -15.47 -8.03 18.93
C ALA A 110 -15.64 -6.89 19.96
N MET A 111 -14.59 -6.55 20.70
CA MET A 111 -14.63 -5.54 21.76
C MET A 111 -13.38 -4.67 21.76
N LEU A 112 -13.56 -3.41 21.36
CA LEU A 112 -12.49 -2.44 21.27
C LEU A 112 -12.15 -1.82 22.62
N GLN A 113 -10.91 -1.99 23.09
CA GLN A 113 -10.42 -1.38 24.33
C GLN A 113 -9.92 0.05 24.08
N LYS A 114 -10.75 1.04 24.44
CA LYS A 114 -10.49 2.47 24.14
C LYS A 114 -9.28 3.00 24.89
N GLU A 115 -9.04 2.52 26.10
CA GLU A 115 -7.95 2.96 26.98
C GLU A 115 -6.58 2.59 26.39
N ILE A 116 -6.48 1.41 25.76
CA ILE A 116 -5.26 0.96 25.08
C ILE A 116 -4.99 1.83 23.85
N ILE A 117 -6.03 2.12 23.07
CA ILE A 117 -5.91 2.99 21.89
C ILE A 117 -5.43 4.37 22.30
N GLU A 118 -6.05 4.98 23.31
CA GLU A 118 -5.66 6.29 23.82
C GLU A 118 -4.19 6.30 24.28
N LYS A 119 -3.73 5.24 24.96
CA LYS A 119 -2.33 5.08 25.35
C LYS A 119 -1.39 5.14 24.15
N TYR A 120 -1.67 4.37 23.09
CA TYR A 120 -0.84 4.38 21.88
C TYR A 120 -0.92 5.71 21.12
N GLN A 121 -2.10 6.32 21.04
CA GLN A 121 -2.29 7.63 20.42
C GLN A 121 -1.48 8.72 21.13
N ARG A 122 -1.56 8.81 22.46
CA ARG A 122 -0.78 9.78 23.24
C ARG A 122 0.73 9.59 23.06
N ARG A 123 1.20 8.35 22.99
CA ARG A 123 2.63 8.05 22.75
C ARG A 123 3.07 8.49 21.36
N TYR A 124 2.27 8.21 20.34
CA TYR A 124 2.56 8.65 18.98
C TYR A 124 2.59 10.18 18.87
N ILE A 125 1.60 10.88 19.43
CA ILE A 125 1.57 12.36 19.45
C ILE A 125 2.76 12.94 20.19
N LYS A 126 3.16 12.34 21.31
CA LYS A 126 4.35 12.78 22.05
C LYS A 126 5.60 12.69 21.18
N SER A 127 5.81 11.55 20.51
CA SER A 127 6.94 11.36 19.57
C SER A 127 6.91 12.39 18.43
N ALA A 128 5.73 12.62 17.83
CA ALA A 128 5.56 13.66 16.80
C ALA A 128 5.89 15.07 17.30
N THR A 129 5.50 15.40 18.54
CA THR A 129 5.79 16.69 19.18
C THR A 129 7.29 16.89 19.39
N GLU A 130 8.00 15.85 19.82
CA GLU A 130 9.46 15.89 19.98
C GLU A 130 10.18 16.13 18.64
N ILE A 131 9.67 15.55 17.55
CA ILE A 131 10.20 15.79 16.19
C ILE A 131 9.97 17.24 15.76
N VAL A 132 8.78 17.80 15.99
CA VAL A 132 8.46 19.21 15.71
C VAL A 132 9.42 20.13 16.46
N ASN A 133 9.58 19.90 17.76
CA ASN A 133 10.45 20.71 18.61
C ASN A 133 11.92 20.66 18.17
N LYS A 134 12.39 19.52 17.65
CA LYS A 134 13.75 19.35 17.12
C LYS A 134 13.95 20.02 15.76
N LYS A 135 12.98 19.91 14.85
CA LYS A 135 13.07 20.48 13.49
C LYS A 135 12.85 21.99 13.46
N GLY A 136 12.25 22.56 14.51
CA GLY A 136 11.80 23.95 14.55
C GLY A 136 10.60 24.19 13.63
N GLU A 137 9.93 25.33 13.80
CA GLU A 137 8.92 25.76 12.84
C GLU A 137 9.60 26.11 11.52
N ALA A 138 9.41 25.28 10.49
CA ALA A 138 9.85 25.64 9.15
C ALA A 138 9.09 26.92 8.70
N LEU A 139 9.81 28.02 8.51
CA LEU A 139 9.23 29.34 8.22
C LEU A 139 8.64 29.48 6.81
N PHE A 140 8.83 28.48 5.94
CA PHE A 140 8.46 28.56 4.54
C PHE A 140 7.11 27.88 4.27
N ASP A 141 6.04 28.68 4.20
CA ASP A 141 4.69 28.28 3.78
C ASP A 141 4.40 28.85 2.38
N ARG A 142 5.15 28.38 1.37
CA ARG A 142 5.15 28.93 -0.02
C ARG A 142 3.76 29.09 -0.63
N PHE A 143 2.79 28.31 -0.17
CA PHE A 143 1.45 28.20 -0.75
C PHE A 143 0.32 28.45 0.25
N GLY A 144 0.64 28.90 1.47
CA GLY A 144 -0.37 29.19 2.49
C GLY A 144 -1.07 27.95 3.05
N TYR A 145 -0.60 26.73 2.76
CA TYR A 145 -1.19 25.48 3.25
C TYR A 145 -1.21 25.44 4.77
N ARG A 146 -0.12 25.84 5.43
CA ARG A 146 -0.05 25.81 6.89
C ARG A 146 -1.02 26.81 7.49
N ARG A 147 -1.12 28.01 6.92
CA ARG A 147 -2.11 29.02 7.33
C ARG A 147 -3.55 28.53 7.12
N TYR A 148 -3.82 27.87 5.99
CA TYR A 148 -5.12 27.28 5.69
C TYR A 148 -5.48 26.18 6.69
N VAL A 149 -4.57 25.26 6.98
CA VAL A 149 -4.79 24.21 7.97
C VAL A 149 -4.99 24.79 9.37
N LEU A 150 -4.19 25.78 9.77
CA LEU A 150 -4.36 26.45 11.06
C LEU A 150 -5.73 27.12 11.18
N SER A 151 -6.26 27.74 10.13
CA SER A 151 -7.59 28.34 10.18
C SER A 151 -8.70 27.30 10.40
N ILE A 152 -8.56 26.10 9.83
CA ILE A 152 -9.45 24.97 10.09
C ILE A 152 -9.34 24.49 11.54
N LEU A 153 -8.11 24.32 12.05
CA LEU A 153 -7.87 23.81 13.40
C LEU A 153 -8.31 24.79 14.49
N LEU A 154 -8.25 26.10 14.23
CA LEU A 154 -8.71 27.14 15.15
C LEU A 154 -10.25 27.23 15.18
N ASN A 155 -10.92 26.79 14.12
CA ASN A 155 -12.39 26.74 14.08
C ASN A 155 -12.93 25.47 14.76
N LYS A 156 -13.11 25.55 16.09
CA LYS A 156 -13.63 24.44 16.92
C LYS A 156 -15.04 23.99 16.57
N GLU A 157 -15.83 24.86 15.96
CA GLU A 157 -17.21 24.55 15.50
C GLU A 157 -17.22 23.95 14.08
N GLY A 158 -16.06 23.92 13.41
CA GLY A 158 -15.92 23.35 12.08
C GLY A 158 -16.15 21.83 12.06
N LYS A 159 -16.72 21.34 10.95
CA LYS A 159 -17.02 19.91 10.75
C LYS A 159 -15.79 19.01 10.97
N TYR A 160 -14.63 19.45 10.48
CA TYR A 160 -13.37 18.72 10.66
C TYR A 160 -13.02 18.58 12.14
N TYR A 161 -13.01 19.69 12.88
CA TYR A 161 -12.65 19.70 14.30
C TYR A 161 -13.61 18.83 15.12
N GLN A 162 -14.92 19.03 14.96
CA GLN A 162 -15.95 18.29 15.69
C GLN A 162 -15.88 16.77 15.44
N LYS A 163 -15.63 16.37 14.19
CA LYS A 163 -15.46 14.96 13.84
C LYS A 163 -14.27 14.35 14.56
N TRP A 164 -13.09 14.96 14.43
CA TRP A 164 -11.86 14.36 14.93
C TRP A 164 -11.68 14.49 16.45
N SER A 165 -12.22 15.53 17.07
CA SER A 165 -12.26 15.62 18.54
C SER A 165 -13.14 14.55 19.18
N SER A 166 -14.18 14.09 18.49
CA SER A 166 -15.01 12.97 18.96
C SER A 166 -14.38 11.58 18.78
N LEU A 167 -13.47 11.43 17.80
CA LEU A 167 -12.87 10.13 17.42
C LEU A 167 -11.48 9.90 18.03
N ILE A 168 -10.75 10.98 18.34
CA ILE A 168 -9.41 10.93 18.92
C ILE A 168 -9.51 11.56 20.33
N PRO A 169 -9.53 10.76 21.41
CA PRO A 169 -9.68 11.25 22.78
C PRO A 169 -8.70 12.36 23.18
N CYS A 170 -7.47 12.32 22.66
CA CYS A 170 -6.45 13.33 22.96
C CYS A 170 -6.38 14.47 21.93
N PHE A 171 -7.32 14.60 21.00
CA PHE A 171 -7.24 15.56 19.89
C PHE A 171 -7.03 17.00 20.34
N ASP A 172 -7.81 17.45 21.33
CA ASP A 172 -7.77 18.81 21.87
C ASP A 172 -6.43 19.15 22.56
N THR A 173 -5.65 18.12 22.91
CA THR A 173 -4.34 18.28 23.56
C THR A 173 -3.19 18.38 22.56
N ILE A 174 -3.44 18.11 21.27
CA ILE A 174 -2.43 18.15 20.22
C ILE A 174 -2.22 19.61 19.82
N ALA A 175 -0.97 20.08 19.91
CA ALA A 175 -0.65 21.43 19.44
C ALA A 175 -0.93 21.56 17.92
N PRO A 176 -1.57 22.64 17.44
CA PRO A 176 -1.91 22.79 16.03
C PRO A 176 -0.71 22.66 15.08
N GLY A 177 0.47 23.16 15.50
CA GLY A 177 1.72 23.03 14.72
C GLY A 177 2.15 21.57 14.50
N VAL A 178 1.82 20.66 15.42
CA VAL A 178 2.07 19.22 15.27
C VAL A 178 1.15 18.64 14.20
N ILE A 179 -0.14 18.99 14.20
CA ILE A 179 -1.10 18.53 13.20
C ILE A 179 -0.74 19.06 11.81
N VAL A 180 -0.30 20.32 11.71
CA VAL A 180 0.22 20.90 10.47
C VAL A 180 1.38 20.07 9.93
N LEU A 181 2.40 19.77 10.75
CA LEU A 181 3.54 18.94 10.31
C LEU A 181 3.07 17.54 9.88
N LEU A 182 2.17 16.92 10.64
CA LEU A 182 1.70 15.57 10.38
C LEU A 182 0.85 15.45 9.11
N SER A 183 0.18 16.52 8.68
CA SER A 183 -0.65 16.54 7.47
C SER A 183 0.14 16.96 6.21
N ASP A 184 1.11 17.87 6.33
CA ASP A 184 1.89 18.45 5.21
C ASP A 184 2.59 17.38 4.35
N LYS A 185 3.00 16.27 4.96
CA LYS A 185 3.68 15.15 4.29
C LYS A 185 2.87 14.51 3.14
N TYR A 186 1.54 14.56 3.23
CA TYR A 186 0.64 13.94 2.23
C TYR A 186 0.49 14.75 0.94
N ARG A 187 1.15 15.90 0.84
CA ARG A 187 1.21 16.70 -0.40
C ARG A 187 2.18 16.15 -1.44
N THR A 188 3.11 15.29 -1.03
CA THR A 188 4.13 14.71 -1.92
C THR A 188 3.51 13.79 -2.97
N VAL A 189 4.07 13.82 -4.19
CA VAL A 189 3.62 13.00 -5.32
C VAL A 189 4.59 11.85 -5.63
N ASP A 190 5.89 12.10 -5.47
CA ASP A 190 6.93 11.10 -5.67
C ASP A 190 7.17 10.33 -4.37
N GLN A 191 7.56 9.04 -4.48
CA GLN A 191 7.94 8.29 -3.29
C GLN A 191 9.19 8.92 -2.66
N VAL A 192 9.11 9.21 -1.36
CA VAL A 192 10.24 9.75 -0.61
C VAL A 192 11.20 8.64 -0.18
N ILE A 193 10.65 7.53 0.31
CA ILE A 193 11.43 6.35 0.70
C ILE A 193 10.97 5.16 -0.15
N VAL A 194 11.90 4.59 -0.91
CA VAL A 194 11.69 3.39 -1.73
C VAL A 194 12.46 2.24 -1.10
N LEU A 195 11.74 1.22 -0.63
CA LEU A 195 12.38 -0.02 -0.16
C LEU A 195 13.00 -0.76 -1.35
N PRO A 196 14.17 -1.41 -1.17
CA PRO A 196 14.79 -2.21 -2.22
C PRO A 196 13.88 -3.35 -2.66
N ASP A 197 14.01 -3.73 -3.93
CA ASP A 197 13.32 -4.89 -4.48
C ASP A 197 13.88 -6.19 -3.90
N ASP A 198 13.00 -7.18 -3.67
CA ASP A 198 13.42 -8.55 -3.36
C ASP A 198 14.10 -9.24 -4.55
N ILE A 199 13.73 -8.85 -5.76
CA ILE A 199 14.30 -9.31 -7.03
C ILE A 199 14.53 -8.07 -7.91
N PRO A 200 15.77 -7.76 -8.32
CA PRO A 200 16.05 -6.65 -9.24
C PRO A 200 15.21 -6.75 -10.52
N TYR A 201 14.90 -5.60 -11.13
CA TYR A 201 14.09 -5.56 -12.36
C TYR A 201 14.69 -6.43 -13.48
N ASP A 202 16.00 -6.40 -13.68
CA ASP A 202 16.70 -7.14 -14.74
C ASP A 202 16.67 -8.67 -14.52
N GLU A 203 16.37 -9.12 -13.30
CA GLU A 203 16.19 -10.53 -12.97
C GLU A 203 14.72 -10.98 -13.08
N LEU A 204 13.79 -10.04 -13.32
CA LEU A 204 12.40 -10.39 -13.56
C LEU A 204 12.27 -11.15 -14.88
N PRO A 205 11.41 -12.17 -14.93
CA PRO A 205 11.31 -13.06 -16.08
C PRO A 205 10.49 -12.43 -17.22
N PHE A 206 10.78 -11.18 -17.60
CA PHE A 206 10.13 -10.57 -18.74
C PHE A 206 10.57 -11.24 -20.05
N VAL A 207 9.63 -11.34 -20.98
CA VAL A 207 9.88 -11.84 -22.33
C VAL A 207 9.93 -10.63 -23.24
N GLU A 208 11.10 -10.39 -23.84
CA GLU A 208 11.24 -9.33 -24.82
C GLU A 208 10.65 -9.75 -26.16
N ARG A 209 10.06 -8.81 -26.89
CA ARG A 209 9.41 -9.07 -28.19
C ARG A 209 10.37 -9.58 -29.26
N ASN A 210 11.65 -9.20 -29.17
CA ASN A 210 12.71 -9.66 -30.07
C ASN A 210 13.06 -11.15 -29.89
N GLN A 211 12.63 -11.79 -28.79
CA GLN A 211 12.85 -13.21 -28.51
C GLN A 211 11.76 -14.10 -29.14
N LEU A 212 10.67 -13.52 -29.63
CA LEU A 212 9.60 -14.23 -30.34
C LEU A 212 9.92 -14.30 -31.84
N GLY A 213 9.73 -15.47 -32.46
CA GLY A 213 9.90 -15.63 -33.91
C GLY A 213 8.89 -14.77 -34.72
N PRO A 214 9.22 -14.36 -35.97
CA PRO A 214 8.40 -13.41 -36.74
C PRO A 214 6.93 -13.84 -36.96
N ILE A 215 6.72 -15.14 -37.16
CA ILE A 215 5.40 -15.75 -37.39
C ILE A 215 4.59 -15.72 -36.08
N SER A 216 5.21 -16.14 -34.96
CA SER A 216 4.60 -16.11 -33.62
C SER A 216 4.16 -14.70 -33.23
N TRP A 217 5.00 -13.70 -33.53
CA TRP A 217 4.69 -12.31 -33.22
C TRP A 217 3.48 -11.78 -34.00
N THR A 218 3.36 -12.14 -35.29
CA THR A 218 2.23 -11.71 -36.13
C THR A 218 0.91 -12.29 -35.64
N ASP A 219 0.92 -13.57 -35.28
CA ASP A 219 -0.26 -14.26 -34.73
C ASP A 219 -0.65 -13.70 -33.35
N GLU A 220 0.31 -13.43 -32.48
CA GLU A 220 0.08 -12.81 -31.17
C GLU A 220 -0.50 -11.41 -31.29
N LYS A 221 0.04 -10.58 -32.19
CA LYS A 221 -0.46 -9.22 -32.43
C LYS A 221 -1.91 -9.27 -32.91
N LEU A 222 -2.22 -10.14 -33.86
CA LEU A 222 -3.57 -10.31 -34.38
C LEU A 222 -4.54 -10.80 -33.28
N LYS A 223 -4.07 -11.67 -32.38
CA LYS A 223 -4.83 -12.11 -31.21
C LYS A 223 -5.07 -10.98 -30.20
N ASP A 224 -4.11 -10.09 -30.01
CA ASP A 224 -4.25 -8.92 -29.14
C ASP A 224 -5.19 -7.86 -29.74
N ASP A 225 -5.10 -7.60 -31.05
CA ASP A 225 -5.98 -6.65 -31.74
C ASP A 225 -7.44 -7.14 -31.76
N ARG A 226 -7.65 -8.45 -31.91
CA ARG A 226 -8.97 -9.08 -31.75
C ARG A 226 -9.53 -8.89 -30.35
N ASP A 227 -8.73 -9.12 -29.32
CA ASP A 227 -9.16 -8.88 -27.93
C ASP A 227 -9.54 -7.44 -27.68
N ALA A 228 -8.71 -6.49 -28.14
CA ALA A 228 -9.00 -5.08 -27.97
C ALA A 228 -10.29 -4.69 -28.69
N SER A 229 -10.52 -5.23 -29.89
CA SER A 229 -11.75 -4.99 -30.65
C SER A 229 -12.97 -5.56 -29.93
N LEU A 230 -12.88 -6.80 -29.42
CA LEU A 230 -13.95 -7.42 -28.63
C LEU A 230 -14.20 -6.67 -27.31
N ALA A 231 -13.15 -6.22 -26.64
CA ALA A 231 -13.25 -5.42 -25.43
C ALA A 231 -14.00 -4.11 -25.68
N LYS A 232 -13.63 -3.38 -26.76
CA LYS A 232 -14.31 -2.15 -27.19
C LYS A 232 -15.79 -2.39 -27.52
N LEU A 233 -16.11 -3.46 -28.25
CA LEU A 233 -17.49 -3.81 -28.58
C LEU A 233 -18.34 -4.14 -27.35
N ASN A 234 -17.73 -4.74 -26.33
CA ASN A 234 -18.40 -5.10 -25.08
C ASN A 234 -18.33 -3.99 -24.01
N HIS A 235 -17.77 -2.82 -24.32
CA HIS A 235 -17.55 -1.72 -23.38
C HIS A 235 -16.77 -2.14 -22.11
N ILE A 236 -15.81 -3.06 -22.26
CA ILE A 236 -14.91 -3.51 -21.19
C ILE A 236 -13.45 -3.25 -21.57
N CYS A 237 -12.55 -3.49 -20.63
CA CYS A 237 -11.12 -3.36 -20.88
C CYS A 237 -10.50 -4.63 -21.47
N ILE A 238 -9.37 -4.48 -22.16
CA ILE A 238 -8.64 -5.62 -22.73
C ILE A 238 -8.21 -6.64 -21.67
N GLY A 239 -7.88 -6.17 -20.46
CA GLY A 239 -7.49 -7.05 -19.35
C GLY A 239 -8.64 -7.93 -18.87
N GLU A 240 -9.85 -7.40 -18.78
CA GLU A 240 -11.08 -8.15 -18.48
C GLU A 240 -11.42 -9.13 -19.60
N GLN A 241 -11.31 -8.70 -20.86
CA GLN A 241 -11.54 -9.57 -22.00
C GLN A 241 -10.58 -10.77 -22.00
N ARG A 242 -9.30 -10.55 -21.69
CA ARG A 242 -8.30 -11.62 -21.58
C ARG A 242 -8.63 -12.62 -20.48
N ARG A 243 -9.15 -12.16 -19.34
CA ARG A 243 -9.56 -13.02 -18.21
C ARG A 243 -10.72 -13.95 -18.55
N ARG A 244 -11.54 -13.61 -19.54
CA ARG A 244 -12.66 -14.45 -20.02
C ARG A 244 -12.21 -15.58 -20.95
N ARG A 245 -10.94 -15.62 -21.36
CA ARG A 245 -10.41 -16.69 -22.21
C ARG A 245 -10.31 -17.99 -21.41
N SER A 246 -10.68 -19.11 -22.04
CA SER A 246 -10.40 -20.44 -21.50
C SER A 246 -8.90 -20.70 -21.32
N SER A 247 -8.06 -20.08 -22.15
CA SER A 247 -6.60 -20.15 -22.09
C SER A 247 -5.97 -18.99 -21.29
N PHE A 248 -6.67 -18.42 -20.31
CA PHE A 248 -6.15 -17.28 -19.57
C PHE A 248 -4.99 -17.67 -18.65
N GLU A 249 -3.79 -17.23 -19.03
CA GLU A 249 -2.57 -17.46 -18.26
C GLU A 249 -2.00 -16.12 -17.78
N SER A 250 -2.44 -15.68 -16.60
CA SER A 250 -2.10 -14.36 -16.05
C SER A 250 -0.60 -14.09 -16.00
N TYR A 251 0.18 -15.11 -15.64
CA TYR A 251 1.63 -15.00 -15.49
C TYR A 251 2.32 -14.74 -16.84
N TRP A 252 2.01 -15.54 -17.86
CA TRP A 252 2.60 -15.39 -19.20
C TRP A 252 2.25 -14.06 -19.84
N LEU A 253 0.99 -13.65 -19.78
CA LEU A 253 0.57 -12.35 -20.28
C LEU A 253 1.36 -11.21 -19.62
N THR A 254 1.54 -11.25 -18.31
CA THR A 254 2.28 -10.19 -17.62
C THR A 254 3.78 -10.19 -17.92
N LYS A 255 4.38 -11.36 -18.17
CA LYS A 255 5.79 -11.47 -18.61
C LYS A 255 6.01 -10.84 -19.98
N GLU A 256 5.01 -10.89 -20.86
CA GLU A 256 5.02 -10.23 -22.17
C GLU A 256 4.56 -8.75 -22.09
N HIS A 257 4.51 -8.18 -20.89
CA HIS A 257 4.02 -6.82 -20.61
C HIS A 257 2.55 -6.57 -21.03
N LYS A 258 1.75 -7.62 -21.21
CA LYS A 258 0.34 -7.51 -21.61
C LYS A 258 -0.54 -7.15 -20.41
N CYS A 259 -1.48 -6.23 -20.62
CA CYS A 259 -2.44 -5.81 -19.59
C CYS A 259 -3.40 -6.94 -19.20
N ILE A 260 -3.55 -7.15 -17.89
CA ILE A 260 -4.54 -8.05 -17.26
C ILE A 260 -5.40 -7.32 -16.21
N CYS A 261 -5.34 -5.99 -16.15
CA CYS A 261 -6.02 -5.21 -15.12
C CYS A 261 -7.52 -5.13 -15.37
N LEU A 262 -8.29 -4.83 -14.32
CA LEU A 262 -9.72 -4.56 -14.42
C LEU A 262 -9.99 -3.13 -14.91
N SER A 263 -11.23 -2.84 -15.29
CA SER A 263 -11.73 -1.53 -15.73
C SER A 263 -11.53 -0.42 -14.69
N THR A 264 -11.43 -0.79 -13.41
CA THR A 264 -11.12 0.09 -12.28
C THR A 264 -9.67 0.59 -12.24
N CYS A 265 -8.77 -0.03 -13.01
CA CYS A 265 -7.37 0.37 -13.09
C CYS A 265 -7.18 1.53 -14.08
N ARG A 266 -6.31 2.49 -13.74
CA ARG A 266 -5.98 3.64 -14.60
C ARG A 266 -5.39 3.27 -15.95
N CYS A 267 -4.68 2.16 -16.08
CA CYS A 267 -4.06 1.75 -17.35
C CYS A 267 -5.06 1.16 -18.36
N CYS A 268 -6.29 0.84 -17.91
CA CYS A 268 -7.34 0.17 -18.65
C CYS A 268 -7.54 0.73 -20.06
N ASP A 269 -7.82 2.03 -20.14
CA ASP A 269 -8.30 2.66 -21.38
C ASP A 269 -7.17 2.74 -22.41
N GLU A 270 -5.98 3.13 -21.97
CA GLU A 270 -4.80 3.25 -22.83
C GLU A 270 -4.28 1.88 -23.31
N CYS A 271 -4.28 0.86 -22.45
CA CYS A 271 -3.91 -0.50 -22.83
C CYS A 271 -4.94 -1.12 -23.80
N THR A 272 -6.21 -0.70 -23.73
CA THR A 272 -7.26 -1.14 -24.66
C THR A 272 -7.18 -0.39 -25.99
N ALA A 273 -6.79 0.88 -25.96
CA ALA A 273 -6.59 1.70 -27.15
C ALA A 273 -5.37 1.26 -27.96
N ASN A 274 -4.25 0.95 -27.29
CA ASN A 274 -2.98 0.54 -27.91
C ASN A 274 -2.49 -0.80 -27.35
N THR A 275 -2.77 -1.88 -28.08
CA THR A 275 -2.38 -3.27 -27.75
C THR A 275 -0.88 -3.48 -27.76
N ALA A 276 -0.16 -2.74 -28.60
CA ALA A 276 1.30 -2.82 -28.73
C ALA A 276 2.04 -2.09 -27.60
N ARG A 277 1.33 -1.45 -26.66
CA ARG A 277 1.97 -0.78 -25.53
C ARG A 277 2.25 -1.75 -24.38
N HIS A 278 3.38 -1.55 -23.68
CA HIS A 278 3.64 -2.23 -22.41
C HIS A 278 2.72 -1.70 -21.30
N CYS A 279 2.05 -2.61 -20.59
CA CYS A 279 1.21 -2.26 -19.47
C CYS A 279 2.07 -1.78 -18.28
N PRO A 280 1.82 -0.59 -17.72
CA PRO A 280 2.58 -0.11 -16.56
C PRO A 280 2.35 -0.95 -15.30
N CYS A 281 1.28 -1.76 -15.25
CA CYS A 281 0.99 -2.65 -14.13
C CYS A 281 1.61 -4.04 -14.30
N ALA A 282 2.26 -4.35 -15.43
CA ALA A 282 2.82 -5.67 -15.68
C ALA A 282 3.85 -6.08 -14.62
N GLU A 283 4.79 -5.19 -14.30
CA GLU A 283 5.81 -5.43 -13.28
C GLU A 283 5.20 -5.74 -11.91
N ARG A 284 4.20 -4.95 -11.50
CA ARG A 284 3.46 -5.18 -10.26
C ARG A 284 2.92 -6.61 -10.19
N HIS A 285 2.28 -7.07 -11.27
CA HIS A 285 1.70 -8.40 -11.32
C HIS A 285 2.77 -9.50 -11.35
N VAL A 286 3.85 -9.32 -12.12
CA VAL A 286 4.97 -10.28 -12.15
C VAL A 286 5.57 -10.41 -10.76
N ARG A 287 5.89 -9.31 -10.08
CA ARG A 287 6.44 -9.32 -8.72
C ARG A 287 5.52 -10.04 -7.74
N LEU A 288 4.22 -9.72 -7.73
CA LEU A 288 3.25 -10.40 -6.87
C LEU A 288 3.21 -11.92 -7.11
N MET A 289 3.18 -12.35 -8.37
CA MET A 289 3.15 -13.78 -8.72
C MET A 289 4.47 -14.48 -8.40
N THR A 290 5.61 -13.83 -8.64
CA THR A 290 6.95 -14.37 -8.36
C THR A 290 7.17 -14.53 -6.86
N SER A 291 6.78 -13.54 -6.05
CA SER A 291 6.93 -13.61 -4.58
C SER A 291 6.01 -14.65 -3.94
N THR A 292 4.86 -14.98 -4.54
CA THR A 292 3.85 -15.88 -3.93
C THR A 292 3.76 -17.28 -4.53
N ARG A 293 4.11 -17.50 -5.81
CA ARG A 293 3.81 -18.77 -6.52
C ARG A 293 5.03 -19.60 -6.92
N LEU A 294 6.21 -19.03 -7.10
CA LEU A 294 7.30 -19.76 -7.74
C LEU A 294 8.09 -20.70 -6.80
N PRO A 295 8.53 -21.88 -7.27
CA PRO A 295 9.31 -22.85 -6.48
C PRO A 295 10.70 -22.33 -6.03
N ASN A 296 11.24 -21.31 -6.70
CA ASN A 296 12.50 -20.65 -6.33
C ASN A 296 12.32 -19.54 -5.26
N HIS A 297 11.19 -19.55 -4.55
CA HIS A 297 10.84 -18.64 -3.44
C HIS A 297 11.94 -18.52 -2.38
N ASN A 298 12.83 -19.50 -2.27
CA ASN A 298 13.89 -19.58 -1.25
C ASN A 298 15.09 -18.65 -1.45
N LYS A 299 15.22 -17.95 -2.59
CA LYS A 299 16.32 -16.98 -2.75
C LYS A 299 16.10 -15.70 -1.94
N ALA A 300 14.86 -15.24 -1.86
CA ALA A 300 14.48 -14.06 -1.07
C ALA A 300 13.90 -14.49 0.29
N GLY A 301 14.43 -13.93 1.38
CA GLY A 301 13.91 -14.17 2.71
C GLY A 301 12.46 -13.68 2.89
N PHE A 302 11.76 -14.21 3.88
CA PHE A 302 10.36 -13.88 4.20
C PHE A 302 10.08 -12.38 4.20
N VAL A 303 10.90 -11.61 4.93
CA VAL A 303 10.75 -10.15 5.09
C VAL A 303 10.79 -9.43 3.74
N ALA A 304 11.71 -9.81 2.86
CA ALA A 304 11.83 -9.20 1.53
C ALA A 304 10.57 -9.44 0.69
N ARG A 305 10.05 -10.68 0.70
CA ARG A 305 8.82 -11.03 -0.03
C ARG A 305 7.60 -10.28 0.52
N VAL A 306 7.48 -10.19 1.84
CA VAL A 306 6.41 -9.45 2.53
C VAL A 306 6.47 -7.96 2.19
N ASN A 307 7.67 -7.35 2.15
CA ASN A 307 7.87 -5.98 1.68
C ASN A 307 7.42 -5.80 0.23
N THR A 308 7.79 -6.72 -0.67
CA THR A 308 7.37 -6.67 -2.08
C THR A 308 5.87 -6.79 -2.23
N VAL A 309 5.23 -7.75 -1.55
CA VAL A 309 3.76 -7.88 -1.58
C VAL A 309 3.08 -6.62 -1.03
N ALA A 310 3.59 -6.05 0.06
CA ALA A 310 3.04 -4.83 0.63
C ALA A 310 3.10 -3.66 -0.36
N ARG A 311 4.27 -3.44 -0.95
CA ARG A 311 4.51 -2.37 -1.92
C ARG A 311 3.69 -2.57 -3.19
N MET A 312 3.66 -3.77 -3.76
CA MET A 312 2.91 -4.04 -4.98
C MET A 312 1.39 -4.00 -4.76
N SER A 313 0.92 -4.30 -3.54
CA SER A 313 -0.49 -4.10 -3.17
C SER A 313 -0.82 -2.62 -3.05
N PHE A 314 0.04 -1.82 -2.42
CA PHE A 314 -0.11 -0.37 -2.38
C PHE A 314 -0.05 0.27 -3.77
N TYR A 315 0.81 -0.24 -4.66
CA TYR A 315 0.85 0.16 -6.08
C TYR A 315 -0.49 -0.07 -6.74
N GLY A 316 -1.12 -1.22 -6.46
CA GLY A 316 -2.45 -1.52 -6.95
C GLY A 316 -3.50 -0.53 -6.53
N LEU A 317 -3.58 -0.29 -5.22
CA LEU A 317 -4.52 0.67 -4.63
C LEU A 317 -4.33 2.07 -5.20
N SER A 318 -3.07 2.48 -5.43
CA SER A 318 -2.72 3.78 -6.01
C SER A 318 -3.03 3.90 -7.51
N PHE A 319 -3.03 2.78 -8.23
CA PHE A 319 -3.35 2.72 -9.67
C PHE A 319 -4.84 2.57 -9.97
N LEU A 320 -5.70 2.51 -8.95
CA LEU A 320 -7.14 2.61 -9.16
C LEU A 320 -7.51 4.00 -9.72
N LYS A 321 -8.55 4.06 -10.56
CA LYS A 321 -9.11 5.35 -11.02
C LYS A 321 -9.65 6.14 -9.81
N ARG A 322 -9.71 7.46 -9.91
CA ARG A 322 -10.12 8.32 -8.78
C ARG A 322 -11.59 8.11 -8.39
N ASP A 323 -12.41 7.81 -9.38
CA ASP A 323 -13.86 7.68 -9.32
C ASP A 323 -14.32 6.21 -9.15
N VAL A 324 -13.41 5.29 -8.84
CA VAL A 324 -13.82 3.90 -8.51
C VAL A 324 -14.73 3.91 -7.30
N PRO A 325 -15.69 2.97 -7.17
CA PRO A 325 -16.46 2.81 -5.95
C PRO A 325 -15.60 2.29 -4.79
N ASP A 326 -15.99 2.56 -3.54
CA ASP A 326 -15.27 2.07 -2.35
C ASP A 326 -15.14 0.54 -2.32
N GLN A 327 -16.13 -0.16 -2.88
CA GLN A 327 -16.11 -1.61 -3.04
C GLN A 327 -14.88 -2.10 -3.84
N ALA A 328 -14.48 -1.38 -4.90
CA ALA A 328 -13.31 -1.76 -5.68
C ALA A 328 -11.99 -1.57 -4.90
N ILE A 329 -11.96 -0.60 -3.98
CA ILE A 329 -10.81 -0.41 -3.06
C ILE A 329 -10.75 -1.59 -2.08
N MET A 330 -11.89 -1.98 -1.52
CA MET A 330 -12.00 -3.13 -0.62
C MET A 330 -11.57 -4.44 -1.30
N GLU A 331 -12.07 -4.73 -2.50
CA GLU A 331 -11.67 -5.92 -3.28
C GLU A 331 -10.16 -5.93 -3.58
N GLN A 332 -9.58 -4.78 -3.92
CA GLN A 332 -8.15 -4.67 -4.15
C GLN A 332 -7.34 -4.84 -2.86
N LEU A 333 -7.89 -4.46 -1.72
CA LEU A 333 -7.30 -4.63 -0.41
C LEU A 333 -7.33 -6.10 0.04
N GLU A 334 -8.49 -6.77 -0.09
CA GLU A 334 -8.70 -8.19 0.18
C GLU A 334 -7.76 -9.05 -0.67
N ALA A 335 -7.68 -8.78 -1.97
CA ALA A 335 -6.72 -9.46 -2.85
C ALA A 335 -5.26 -9.27 -2.40
N GLY A 336 -4.94 -8.18 -1.70
CA GLY A 336 -3.64 -7.97 -1.06
C GLY A 336 -3.48 -8.82 0.21
N PHE A 337 -4.52 -8.94 1.04
CA PHE A 337 -4.52 -9.79 2.24
C PHE A 337 -4.37 -11.26 1.90
N ASP A 338 -5.05 -11.76 0.87
CA ASP A 338 -4.91 -13.14 0.41
C ASP A 338 -3.44 -13.48 0.08
N MET A 339 -2.71 -12.51 -0.50
CA MET A 339 -1.29 -12.70 -0.81
C MET A 339 -0.42 -12.78 0.45
N PHE A 340 -0.73 -11.99 1.49
CA PHE A 340 -0.06 -12.10 2.78
C PHE A 340 -0.38 -13.42 3.47
N GLU A 341 -1.64 -13.86 3.43
CA GLU A 341 -2.06 -15.13 4.01
C GLU A 341 -1.30 -16.30 3.37
N VAL A 342 -1.19 -16.33 2.04
CA VAL A 342 -0.39 -17.34 1.33
C VAL A 342 1.07 -17.31 1.78
N LEU A 343 1.69 -16.14 1.95
CA LEU A 343 3.08 -16.03 2.41
C LEU A 343 3.24 -16.52 3.85
N ILE A 344 2.34 -16.13 4.75
CA ILE A 344 2.37 -16.50 6.16
C ILE A 344 2.18 -18.02 6.31
N SER A 345 1.18 -18.59 5.63
CA SER A 345 0.92 -20.04 5.68
C SER A 345 2.10 -20.84 5.16
N LYS A 346 2.75 -20.39 4.07
CA LYS A 346 3.97 -21.04 3.57
C LYS A 346 5.12 -20.96 4.57
N GLU A 347 5.41 -19.78 5.12
CA GLU A 347 6.52 -19.59 6.06
C GLU A 347 6.34 -20.41 7.35
N ARG A 348 5.09 -20.57 7.80
CA ARG A 348 4.74 -21.37 8.99
C ARG A 348 4.76 -22.88 8.74
N CYS A 349 4.45 -23.33 7.52
CA CYS A 349 4.45 -24.74 7.14
C CYS A 349 5.81 -25.25 6.63
N GLU A 350 6.76 -24.37 6.29
CA GLU A 350 8.10 -24.79 5.88
C GLU A 350 8.89 -25.42 7.04
N PRO A 351 9.48 -26.62 6.87
CA PRO A 351 10.30 -27.23 7.91
C PRO A 351 11.53 -26.36 8.17
N VAL A 352 11.82 -26.10 9.45
CA VAL A 352 13.03 -25.39 9.88
C VAL A 352 14.25 -26.15 9.36
N ARG A 353 14.90 -25.63 8.31
CA ARG A 353 16.19 -26.16 7.90
C ARG A 353 17.19 -25.85 9.01
N PRO A 354 17.84 -26.86 9.62
CA PRO A 354 18.91 -26.56 10.54
C PRO A 354 19.99 -25.82 9.76
N THR A 355 20.28 -24.59 10.18
CA THR A 355 21.52 -23.91 9.79
C THR A 355 22.66 -24.84 10.17
N LEU A 356 23.28 -25.44 9.16
CA LEU A 356 24.57 -26.11 9.31
C LEU A 356 25.54 -25.05 9.82
N ARG A 357 25.70 -25.00 11.15
CA ARG A 357 26.89 -24.39 11.74
C ARG A 357 28.05 -25.19 11.17
N THR A 358 28.78 -24.59 10.24
CA THR A 358 30.13 -25.00 9.90
C THR A 358 30.96 -24.88 11.17
N THR A 359 30.97 -25.96 11.95
CA THR A 359 32.05 -26.20 12.91
C THR A 359 33.30 -26.42 12.08
N SER A 360 34.13 -25.40 11.98
CA SER A 360 35.54 -25.54 11.64
C SER A 360 36.13 -26.62 12.53
N ARG A 361 36.63 -27.70 11.93
CA ARG A 361 37.42 -28.70 12.62
C ARG A 361 38.87 -28.58 12.15
N VAL A 362 39.70 -28.37 13.19
CA VAL A 362 41.16 -28.51 13.34
C VAL A 362 42.01 -27.44 12.67
#